data_AF-A0A4Q3V271-F1
#
_entry.id   AF-A0A4Q3V271-F1
#
_cell.length_a   1.000
_cell.length_b   1.000
_cell.length_c   1.000
_cell.angle_alpha   90.00
_cell.angle_beta   90.00
_cell.angle_gamma   90.00
#
_symmetry.space_group_name_H-M   'P 1'
#
loop_
_entity.id
_entity.type
_entity.pdbx_description
1 polymer ?
#
loop_
_entity_poly.entity_id
_entity_poly.type
_entity_poly.pdbx_seq_one_letter_code
_entity_poly.pdbx_strand_id
1 'polypeptide(L)' 'ADYASQINAINQSQAVIELNIDGTIIRANEIFLKRLGYNSNELVGQQHNIFLDNDLQY' A
#
# COMPACT_ATOMS: atom_id res chain seq x y z
N ALA A 1 -12.86 3.29 22.07
CA ALA A 1 -13.50 2.65 20.91
C ALA A 1 -13.36 3.49 19.62
N ASP A 2 -12.32 4.32 19.48
CA ASP A 2 -12.28 5.37 18.44
C ASP A 2 -11.26 5.08 17.32
N TYR A 3 -10.12 4.47 17.67
CA TYR A 3 -9.04 4.18 16.72
C TYR A 3 -9.44 3.26 15.57
N ALA A 4 -10.22 2.20 15.84
CA ALA A 4 -10.65 1.26 14.81
C ALA A 4 -11.55 1.92 13.76
N SER A 5 -12.45 2.82 14.18
CA SER A 5 -13.34 3.55 13.29
C SER A 5 -12.57 4.53 12.41
N GLN A 6 -11.59 5.25 12.98
CA GLN A 6 -10.73 6.17 12.24
C GLN A 6 -9.84 5.43 11.23
N ILE A 7 -9.21 4.32 11.64
CA ILE A 7 -8.40 3.47 10.76
C ILE A 7 -9.27 2.93 9.61
N ASN A 8 -10.51 2.52 9.88
CA ASN A 8 -11.41 2.04 8.85
C ASN A 8 -11.77 3.16 7.85
N ALA A 9 -12.08 4.36 8.34
CA ALA A 9 -12.36 5.51 7.48
C ALA A 9 -11.16 5.88 6.58
N ILE A 10 -9.93 5.82 7.10
CA ILE A 10 -8.71 6.02 6.31
C ILE A 10 -8.57 4.91 5.25
N ASN A 11 -8.71 3.65 5.64
CA ASN A 11 -8.63 2.50 4.74
C ASN A 11 -9.66 2.56 3.59
N GLN A 12 -10.80 3.25 3.79
CA GLN A 12 -11.86 3.40 2.80
C GLN A 12 -11.74 4.66 1.92
N SER A 13 -10.87 5.61 2.25
CA SER A 13 -10.79 6.90 1.55
C SER A 13 -9.41 7.23 0.98
N GLN A 14 -8.35 6.60 1.48
CA GLN A 14 -6.97 6.88 1.11
C GLN A 14 -6.27 5.63 0.61
N ALA A 15 -5.22 5.81 -0.21
CA ALA A 15 -4.32 4.71 -0.56
C ALA A 15 -3.39 4.44 0.65
N VAL A 16 -3.40 3.22 1.15
CA VAL A 16 -2.63 2.81 2.34
C VAL A 16 -1.80 1.58 2.02
N ILE A 17 -0.53 1.63 2.40
CA ILE A 17 0.40 0.51 2.36
C ILE A 17 1.05 0.33 3.74
N GLU A 18 1.21 -0.91 4.16
CA GLU A 18 1.91 -1.30 5.38
C GLU A 18 3.19 -2.04 5.01
N LEU A 19 4.28 -1.61 5.63
CA LEU A 19 5.63 -2.10 5.38
C LEU A 19 6.23 -2.66 6.67
N ASN A 20 7.04 -3.69 6.53
CA ASN A 20 8.01 -4.07 7.55
C ASN A 20 9.09 -2.99 7.64
N ILE A 21 9.85 -3.00 8.75
CA ILE A 21 10.99 -2.09 8.95
C ILE A 21 12.04 -2.24 7.85
N ASP A 22 12.18 -3.44 7.28
CA ASP A 22 13.07 -3.73 6.17
C ASP A 22 12.55 -3.31 4.79
N GLY A 23 11.35 -2.70 4.73
CA GLY A 23 10.73 -2.24 3.49
C GLY A 23 9.87 -3.29 2.77
N THR A 24 9.72 -4.50 3.31
CA THR A 24 8.85 -5.53 2.73
C THR A 24 7.38 -5.16 2.87
N ILE A 25 6.62 -5.25 1.78
CA ILE A 25 5.19 -4.97 1.77
C ILE A 25 4.44 -6.08 2.49
N ILE A 26 3.70 -5.72 3.55
CA ILE A 26 2.87 -6.64 4.33
C ILE A 26 1.42 -6.60 3.84
N ARG A 27 0.93 -5.39 3.54
CA ARG A 27 -0.46 -5.16 3.13
C ARG A 27 -0.57 -3.90 2.29
N ALA A 28 -1.46 -3.93 1.31
CA ALA A 28 -1.96 -2.75 0.63
C ALA A 28 -3.50 -2.80 0.61
N ASN A 29 -4.15 -1.65 0.80
CA ASN A 29 -5.61 -1.60 0.71
C ASN A 29 -6.08 -1.53 -0.76
N GLU A 30 -7.38 -1.75 -0.99
CA GLU A 30 -7.93 -1.77 -2.36
C GLU A 30 -7.70 -0.48 -3.13
N ILE A 31 -7.74 0.68 -2.46
CA ILE A 31 -7.53 1.98 -3.13
C ILE A 31 -6.10 2.07 -3.65
N PHE A 32 -5.11 1.65 -2.85
CA PHE A 32 -3.72 1.60 -3.27
C PHE A 32 -3.54 0.68 -4.48
N LEU A 33 -4.05 -0.55 -4.39
CA LEU A 33 -4.00 -1.55 -5.46
C LEU A 33 -4.61 -1.04 -6.76
N LYS A 34 -5.83 -0.49 -6.70
CA LYS A 34 -6.55 0.04 -7.86
C LYS A 34 -5.86 1.26 -8.48
N ARG A 35 -5.30 2.16 -7.67
CA ARG A 35 -4.62 3.36 -8.18
C ARG A 35 -3.31 3.06 -8.89
N LEU A 36 -2.55 2.10 -8.38
CA LEU A 36 -1.26 1.72 -8.96
C LEU A 36 -1.35 0.55 -9.94
N GLY A 37 -2.52 -0.06 -10.10
CA GLY A 37 -2.75 -1.13 -11.08
C GLY A 37 -2.17 -2.48 -10.70
N TYR A 38 -2.00 -2.75 -9.40
CA TYR A 38 -1.44 -4.00 -8.89
C TYR A 38 -2.50 -4.89 -8.24
N ASN A 39 -2.26 -6.20 -8.22
CA ASN A 39 -2.98 -7.12 -7.35
C ASN A 39 -2.22 -7.35 -6.04
N SER A 40 -2.96 -7.66 -4.96
CA SER A 40 -2.38 -7.92 -3.64
C SER A 40 -1.35 -9.07 -3.67
N ASN A 41 -1.66 -10.14 -4.41
CA ASN A 41 -0.79 -11.32 -4.53
C ASN A 41 0.53 -11.02 -5.26
N GLU A 42 0.59 -9.95 -6.04
CA GLU A 42 1.80 -9.53 -6.76
C GLU A 42 2.67 -8.64 -5.87
N LEU A 43 2.05 -7.89 -4.93
CA LEU A 43 2.73 -6.91 -4.09
C LEU A 43 3.15 -7.42 -2.72
N VAL A 44 2.34 -8.25 -2.06
CA VAL A 44 2.65 -8.72 -0.70
C VAL A 44 3.91 -9.60 -0.75
N GLY A 45 4.88 -9.28 0.10
CA GLY A 45 6.19 -9.93 0.14
C GLY A 45 7.24 -9.30 -0.79
N GLN A 46 6.86 -8.36 -1.65
CA GLN A 46 7.82 -7.58 -2.45
C GLN A 46 8.45 -6.45 -1.62
N GLN A 47 9.57 -5.92 -2.10
CA GLN A 47 10.20 -4.72 -1.54
C GLN A 47 9.50 -3.46 -2.06
N HIS A 48 9.33 -2.44 -1.21
CA HIS A 48 8.66 -1.19 -1.60
C HIS A 48 9.36 -0.42 -2.73
N ASN A 49 10.62 -0.75 -3.03
CA ASN A 49 11.39 -0.14 -4.11
C ASN A 49 10.81 -0.37 -5.51
N ILE A 50 9.91 -1.34 -5.69
CA ILE A 50 9.17 -1.57 -6.94
C ILE A 50 8.40 -0.32 -7.41
N PHE A 51 8.09 0.59 -6.49
CA PHE A 51 7.46 1.88 -6.81
C PHE A 51 8.46 2.96 -7.23
N LEU A 52 9.74 2.84 -6.86
CA LEU A 52 10.78 3.82 -7.18
C LEU A 52 11.21 3.75 -8.65
N ASP A 53 11.15 2.57 -9.26
CA ASP A 53 11.49 2.38 -10.67
C ASP A 53 10.46 3.02 -11.63
N ASN A 54 9.23 3.27 -11.16
CA ASN A 54 8.15 3.86 -11.95
C ASN A 54 8.07 5.40 -11.88
N ASP A 55 8.82 6.04 -10.97
CA ASP A 55 8.86 7.50 -10.80
C ASP A 55 10.08 8.16 -11.46
N LEU A 56 10.93 7.39 -12.16
CA LEU A 56 11.97 7.95 -13.05
C LEU A 56 11.38 8.36 -14.40
N GLN A 57 10.39 9.26 -14.40
CA GLN A 57 10.14 10.14 -15.54
C GLN A 57 10.66 11.53 -15.17
N TYR A 58 11.90 11.81 -15.60
CA TYR A 58 12.50 13.14 -15.59
C TYR A 58 11.60 14.18 -16.28
#